data_AF-A0A4Y1ZHV7-F1
#
_entry.id   AF-A0A4Y1ZHV7-F1
#
_cell.length_a   1.000
_cell.length_b   1.000
_cell.length_c   1.000
_cell.angle_alpha   90.00
_cell.angle_beta   90.00
_cell.angle_gamma   90.00
#
_symmetry.space_group_name_H-M   'P 1'
#
loop_
_entity.id
_entity.type
_entity.pdbx_description
1 polymer ?
#
loop_
_entity_poly.entity_id
_entity_poly.type
_entity_poly.pdbx_seq_one_letter_code
_entity_poly.pdbx_strand_id
1 'polypeptide(L)'
;MSIEPIRLTTTSKNSSIFNPPRIFPQQFHVNPHNQQHPQKKKQTKKRQHLEVRDVKQFIGYKKAKELEKKIIELCQNFPSYEVDHIVNQIERSACSIKDSIEMGEQIYVGEKFNQYSIAIGSAKETTAWLQMSLGQKYITQVQFDELDNLTTQVVRILTKNLSNIKEKEGKGIDLPNPFTPNVKNFGAYNNALLLVEKIYEITRKPEFWKEKNLVKKMRKRATSSVANIAEGHQLYIPKKFRFFNDSIKALDGLDSSLETSLIKGIVPEKELKEIDDLRISIRNVLSTKMANISDEKAS
;
A
#
# COMPACT_ATOMS: atom_id res chain seq x y z
N MET A 1 13.94 -61.10 -48.50
CA MET A 1 14.84 -60.87 -47.36
C MET A 1 14.30 -59.69 -46.58
N SER A 2 13.77 -60.00 -45.40
CA SER A 2 13.27 -59.06 -44.39
C SER A 2 14.39 -58.19 -43.83
N ILE A 3 14.07 -56.95 -43.46
CA ILE A 3 14.62 -56.20 -42.32
C ILE A 3 13.68 -54.99 -42.12
N GLU A 4 13.07 -54.89 -40.93
CA GLU A 4 12.37 -53.67 -40.45
C GLU A 4 13.35 -52.51 -40.27
N PRO A 5 12.87 -51.25 -40.27
CA PRO A 5 12.92 -50.54 -38.99
C PRO A 5 11.75 -49.57 -38.71
N ILE A 6 11.29 -49.64 -37.45
CA ILE A 6 10.87 -48.59 -36.49
C ILE A 6 10.72 -47.15 -37.03
N ARG A 7 9.52 -46.57 -36.84
CA ARG A 7 9.37 -45.14 -36.47
C ARG A 7 8.14 -44.88 -35.60
N LEU A 8 8.40 -44.11 -34.54
CA LEU A 8 7.49 -43.67 -33.49
C LEU A 8 6.57 -42.53 -33.93
N THR A 9 5.38 -42.55 -33.32
CA THR A 9 4.49 -41.43 -32.94
C THR A 9 3.81 -40.61 -34.02
N THR A 10 2.47 -40.73 -34.11
CA THR A 10 1.50 -39.64 -33.88
C THR A 10 0.11 -40.23 -33.66
N THR A 11 -0.63 -39.73 -32.67
CA THR A 11 -2.06 -39.30 -32.77
C THR A 11 -2.64 -38.99 -31.38
N SER A 12 -2.69 -37.68 -31.07
CA SER A 12 -3.87 -36.92 -30.62
C SER A 12 -5.13 -37.71 -30.17
N LYS A 13 -5.49 -37.56 -28.88
CA LYS A 13 -6.80 -37.10 -28.34
C LYS A 13 -6.94 -37.60 -26.91
N ASN A 14 -6.92 -36.70 -25.92
CA ASN A 14 -7.47 -37.00 -24.60
C ASN A 14 -8.46 -35.91 -24.20
N SER A 15 -9.73 -36.30 -24.23
CA SER A 15 -10.90 -35.61 -23.75
C SER A 15 -11.01 -35.70 -22.22
N SER A 16 -11.31 -34.55 -21.61
CA SER A 16 -12.02 -34.33 -20.35
C SER A 16 -12.44 -35.55 -19.52
N ILE A 17 -11.90 -35.67 -18.30
CA ILE A 17 -12.49 -36.43 -17.19
C ILE A 17 -12.67 -35.49 -16.01
N PHE A 18 -13.92 -35.12 -15.73
CA PHE A 18 -14.35 -34.54 -14.46
C PHE A 18 -15.03 -35.68 -13.68
N ASN A 19 -14.46 -36.07 -12.54
CA ASN A 19 -15.09 -37.01 -11.59
C ASN A 19 -15.41 -36.24 -10.29
N PRO A 20 -16.65 -36.27 -9.78
CA PRO A 20 -17.01 -35.68 -8.50
C PRO A 20 -16.58 -36.55 -7.31
N PRO A 21 -16.30 -35.97 -6.13
CA PRO A 21 -15.83 -36.72 -4.98
C PRO A 21 -16.92 -37.55 -4.29
N ARG A 22 -16.53 -38.75 -3.86
CA ARG A 22 -17.31 -39.78 -3.17
C ARG A 22 -17.68 -39.35 -1.75
N ILE A 23 -18.94 -39.59 -1.38
CA ILE A 23 -19.46 -39.49 -0.01
C ILE A 23 -19.23 -40.84 0.68
N PHE A 24 -18.55 -40.85 1.83
CA PHE A 24 -18.50 -42.00 2.74
C PHE A 24 -19.46 -41.77 3.92
N PRO A 25 -20.29 -42.77 4.30
CA PRO A 25 -21.17 -42.65 5.46
C PRO A 25 -20.39 -43.00 6.74
N GLN A 26 -20.42 -42.12 7.74
CA GLN A 26 -19.97 -42.44 9.10
C GLN A 26 -21.15 -42.95 9.93
N GLN A 27 -20.93 -44.10 10.56
CA GLN A 27 -21.88 -44.81 11.41
C GLN A 27 -22.09 -44.09 12.74
N PHE A 28 -23.34 -44.10 13.22
CA PHE A 28 -23.75 -43.63 14.53
C PHE A 28 -23.33 -44.63 15.61
N HIS A 29 -22.63 -44.15 16.64
CA HIS A 29 -22.56 -44.80 17.95
C HIS A 29 -22.93 -43.77 19.01
N VAL A 30 -23.99 -44.09 19.76
CA VAL A 30 -24.51 -43.29 20.87
C VAL A 30 -23.94 -43.89 22.15
N ASN A 31 -23.31 -43.08 23.01
CA ASN A 31 -23.07 -43.46 24.39
C ASN A 31 -23.38 -42.27 25.32
N PRO A 32 -24.13 -42.46 26.43
CA PRO A 32 -24.69 -41.35 27.20
C PRO A 32 -23.84 -41.04 28.43
N HIS A 33 -23.22 -39.86 28.46
CA HIS A 33 -22.83 -39.25 29.74
C HIS A 33 -23.21 -37.78 29.77
N ASN A 34 -24.25 -37.50 30.57
CA ASN A 34 -24.60 -36.19 31.08
C ASN A 34 -23.44 -35.67 31.93
N GLN A 35 -22.71 -34.68 31.41
CA GLN A 35 -22.01 -33.71 32.24
C GLN A 35 -22.50 -32.33 31.84
N GLN A 36 -23.23 -31.69 32.75
CA GLN A 36 -23.68 -30.32 32.62
C GLN A 36 -22.46 -29.40 32.62
N HIS A 37 -22.00 -29.00 31.43
CA HIS A 37 -21.11 -27.87 31.31
C HIS A 37 -21.91 -26.56 31.47
N PRO A 38 -21.43 -25.59 32.25
CA PRO A 38 -22.09 -24.30 32.37
C PRO A 38 -22.14 -23.64 30.99
N GLN A 39 -23.35 -23.37 30.51
CA GLN A 39 -23.59 -22.62 29.28
C GLN A 39 -22.91 -21.25 29.42
N LYS A 40 -21.74 -21.09 28.80
CA LYS A 40 -21.20 -19.75 28.53
C LYS A 40 -22.24 -19.04 27.71
N LYS A 41 -22.94 -18.08 28.33
CA LYS A 41 -23.81 -17.13 27.65
C LYS A 41 -23.02 -16.58 26.45
N LYS A 42 -23.39 -16.99 25.23
CA LYS A 42 -22.97 -16.29 24.03
C LYS A 42 -23.55 -14.89 24.17
N GLN A 43 -22.73 -13.94 24.62
CA GLN A 43 -23.04 -12.52 24.48
C GLN A 43 -23.15 -12.27 22.98
N THR A 44 -24.38 -12.23 22.48
CA THR A 44 -24.69 -11.59 21.22
C THR A 44 -24.24 -10.14 21.36
N LYS A 45 -23.02 -9.84 20.88
CA LYS A 45 -22.55 -8.46 20.73
C LYS A 45 -23.62 -7.74 19.92
N LYS A 46 -24.37 -6.84 20.56
CA LYS A 46 -25.29 -5.91 19.89
C LYS A 46 -24.47 -5.26 18.77
N ARG A 47 -24.79 -5.58 17.51
CA ARG A 47 -24.24 -4.85 16.36
C ARG A 47 -24.69 -3.40 16.56
N GLN A 48 -23.75 -2.50 16.87
CA GLN A 48 -24.03 -1.07 16.96
C GLN A 48 -24.20 -0.59 15.51
N HIS A 49 -25.45 -0.38 15.11
CA HIS A 49 -25.83 0.08 13.78
C HIS A 49 -25.78 1.61 13.75
N LEU A 50 -25.09 2.18 12.75
CA LEU A 50 -25.05 3.62 12.51
C LEU A 50 -26.16 4.08 11.57
N GLU A 51 -26.61 5.32 11.76
CA GLU A 51 -27.37 6.03 10.73
C GLU A 51 -26.46 6.31 9.52
N VAL A 52 -26.94 5.93 8.33
CA VAL A 52 -26.27 6.25 7.08
C VAL A 52 -26.51 7.72 6.79
N ARG A 53 -25.42 8.49 6.70
CA ARG A 53 -25.48 9.92 6.38
C ARG A 53 -25.22 10.13 4.90
N ASP A 54 -25.83 11.17 4.33
CA ASP A 54 -25.47 11.60 2.99
C ASP A 54 -24.00 12.06 2.97
N VAL A 55 -23.14 11.25 2.36
CA VAL A 55 -21.70 11.51 2.24
C VAL A 55 -21.43 12.86 1.56
N LYS A 56 -22.34 13.32 0.68
CA LYS A 56 -22.17 14.60 -0.01
C LYS A 56 -22.23 15.79 0.93
N GLN A 57 -22.80 15.64 2.14
CA GLN A 57 -22.77 16.68 3.18
C GLN A 57 -21.53 16.61 4.06
N PHE A 58 -20.78 15.50 4.03
CA PHE A 58 -19.61 15.34 4.88
C PHE A 58 -18.44 16.22 4.39
N ILE A 59 -17.96 17.09 5.27
CA ILE A 59 -16.86 18.03 4.97
C ILE A 59 -15.57 17.32 4.54
N GLY A 60 -15.28 16.14 5.09
CA GLY A 60 -14.13 15.33 4.69
C GLY A 60 -14.22 14.88 3.24
N TYR A 61 -15.42 14.43 2.81
CA TYR A 61 -15.67 14.03 1.43
C TYR A 61 -15.55 15.20 0.45
N LYS A 62 -16.15 16.36 0.79
CA LYS A 62 -16.06 17.58 -0.05
C LYS A 62 -14.61 17.99 -0.29
N LYS A 63 -13.77 17.97 0.76
CA LYS A 63 -12.34 18.28 0.66
C LYS A 63 -11.54 17.22 -0.11
N ALA A 64 -11.85 15.94 0.08
CA ALA A 64 -11.21 14.87 -0.68
C ALA A 64 -11.54 14.98 -2.19
N LYS A 65 -12.78 15.33 -2.54
CA LYS A 65 -13.20 15.58 -3.92
C LYS A 65 -12.53 16.82 -4.52
N GLU A 66 -12.38 17.89 -3.73
CA GLU A 66 -11.62 19.08 -4.14
C GLU A 66 -10.15 18.74 -4.41
N LEU A 67 -9.53 17.95 -3.51
CA LEU A 67 -8.15 17.51 -3.63
C LEU A 67 -7.93 16.70 -4.91
N GLU A 68 -8.77 15.70 -5.16
CA GLU A 68 -8.71 14.88 -6.39
C GLU A 68 -8.78 15.77 -7.64
N LYS A 69 -9.74 16.70 -7.71
CA LYS A 69 -9.88 17.61 -8.86
C LYS A 69 -8.60 18.42 -9.10
N LYS A 70 -8.04 19.02 -8.04
CA LYS A 70 -6.81 19.81 -8.13
C LYS A 70 -5.60 18.95 -8.53
N ILE A 71 -5.53 17.70 -8.07
CA ILE A 71 -4.47 16.75 -8.45
C ILE A 71 -4.57 16.42 -9.95
N ILE A 72 -5.77 16.13 -10.47
CA ILE A 72 -5.97 15.85 -11.90
C ILE A 72 -5.55 17.06 -12.76
N GLU A 73 -5.95 18.27 -12.36
CA GLU A 73 -5.54 19.51 -13.05
C GLU A 73 -4.02 19.74 -13.00
N LEU A 74 -3.39 19.49 -11.84
CA LEU A 74 -1.95 19.59 -11.67
C LEU A 74 -1.19 18.63 -12.59
N CYS A 75 -1.65 17.38 -12.68
CA CYS A 75 -1.00 16.31 -13.44
C CYS A 75 -0.98 16.54 -14.95
N GLN A 76 -1.83 17.41 -15.49
CA GLN A 76 -1.82 17.78 -16.91
C GLN A 76 -0.50 18.47 -17.34
N ASN A 77 0.24 19.05 -16.40
CA ASN A 77 1.50 19.74 -16.65
C ASN A 77 2.74 18.86 -16.48
N PHE A 78 2.56 17.56 -16.15
CA PHE A 78 3.68 16.66 -15.91
C PHE A 78 4.34 16.22 -17.22
N PRO A 79 5.64 15.87 -17.19
CA PRO A 79 6.31 15.31 -18.36
C PRO A 79 5.61 14.03 -18.84
N SER A 80 5.50 13.85 -20.16
CA SER A 80 4.77 12.72 -20.76
C SER A 80 5.29 11.35 -20.33
N TYR A 81 6.57 11.25 -19.97
CA TYR A 81 7.18 10.00 -19.49
C TYR A 81 6.76 9.62 -18.05
N GLU A 82 6.07 10.50 -17.32
CA GLU A 82 5.54 10.23 -15.96
C GLU A 82 4.07 9.80 -15.96
N VAL A 83 3.38 9.85 -17.11
CA VAL A 83 1.94 9.54 -17.23
C VAL A 83 1.63 8.13 -16.69
N ASP A 84 2.40 7.13 -17.11
CA ASP A 84 2.25 5.73 -16.67
C ASP A 84 2.94 5.41 -15.34
N HIS A 85 3.32 6.43 -14.57
CA HIS A 85 4.04 6.31 -13.31
C HIS A 85 3.51 7.28 -12.26
N ILE A 86 4.18 8.42 -12.00
CA ILE A 86 3.81 9.32 -10.90
C ILE A 86 2.38 9.83 -11.08
N VAL A 87 1.99 10.25 -12.29
CA VAL A 87 0.65 10.79 -12.59
C VAL A 87 -0.44 9.76 -12.26
N ASN A 88 -0.32 8.55 -12.81
CA ASN A 88 -1.28 7.48 -12.54
C ASN A 88 -1.38 7.16 -11.03
N GLN A 89 -0.24 7.10 -10.33
CA GLN A 89 -0.22 6.76 -8.92
C GLN A 89 -0.79 7.87 -8.03
N ILE A 90 -0.45 9.13 -8.28
CA ILE A 90 -0.96 10.25 -7.47
C ILE A 90 -2.47 10.41 -7.66
N GLU A 91 -2.97 10.34 -8.89
CA GLU A 91 -4.41 10.40 -9.18
C GLU A 91 -5.17 9.25 -8.50
N ARG A 92 -4.66 8.03 -8.58
CA ARG A 92 -5.27 6.87 -7.90
C ARG A 92 -5.30 7.03 -6.38
N SER A 93 -4.19 7.47 -5.79
CA SER A 93 -4.13 7.69 -4.34
C SER A 93 -5.13 8.79 -3.91
N ALA A 94 -5.25 9.88 -4.68
CA ALA A 94 -6.17 10.98 -4.37
C ALA A 94 -7.64 10.56 -4.52
N CYS A 95 -7.98 9.82 -5.60
CA CYS A 95 -9.33 9.28 -5.81
C CYS A 95 -9.74 8.32 -4.67
N SER A 96 -8.82 7.44 -4.25
CA SER A 96 -9.05 6.47 -3.17
C SER A 96 -9.52 7.13 -1.86
N ILE A 97 -9.08 8.37 -1.58
CA ILE A 97 -9.49 9.09 -0.37
C ILE A 97 -11.00 9.31 -0.34
N LYS A 98 -11.59 9.89 -1.40
CA LYS A 98 -13.04 10.15 -1.44
C LYS A 98 -13.82 8.82 -1.51
N ASP A 99 -13.31 7.83 -2.24
CA ASP A 99 -14.00 6.56 -2.46
C ASP A 99 -14.07 5.75 -1.17
N SER A 100 -12.98 5.72 -0.39
CA SER A 100 -12.99 5.12 0.94
C SER A 100 -13.87 5.88 1.92
N ILE A 101 -13.94 7.21 1.86
CA ILE A 101 -14.88 7.96 2.70
C ILE A 101 -16.32 7.57 2.36
N GLU A 102 -16.66 7.49 1.08
CA GLU A 102 -17.99 7.09 0.59
C GLU A 102 -18.34 5.65 0.98
N MET A 103 -17.44 4.70 0.76
CA MET A 103 -17.60 3.32 1.23
C MET A 103 -17.72 3.23 2.75
N GLY A 104 -17.09 4.14 3.49
CA GLY A 104 -17.14 4.21 4.94
C GLY A 104 -18.46 4.73 5.51
N GLU A 105 -19.27 5.47 4.74
CA GLU A 105 -20.60 5.91 5.17
C GLU A 105 -21.62 4.76 5.12
N GLN A 106 -21.43 3.79 6.00
CA GLN A 106 -22.30 2.63 6.13
C GLN A 106 -22.57 2.29 7.59
N ILE A 107 -23.45 1.31 7.80
CA ILE A 107 -24.05 0.99 9.11
C ILE A 107 -23.04 0.33 10.06
N TYR A 108 -22.03 -0.37 9.55
CA TYR A 108 -21.09 -1.15 10.36
C TYR A 108 -19.91 -0.32 10.86
N VAL A 109 -19.85 -0.06 12.17
CA VAL A 109 -18.80 0.74 12.83
C VAL A 109 -17.38 0.30 12.47
N GLY A 110 -17.11 -1.02 12.53
CA GLY A 110 -15.78 -1.55 12.23
C GLY A 110 -15.35 -1.30 10.79
N GLU A 111 -16.28 -1.43 9.83
CA GLU A 111 -15.99 -1.20 8.42
C GLU A 111 -15.85 0.30 8.11
N LYS A 112 -16.72 1.14 8.68
CA LYS A 112 -16.58 2.60 8.61
C LYS A 112 -15.20 3.06 9.11
N PHE A 113 -14.79 2.55 10.28
CA PHE A 113 -13.48 2.85 10.86
C PHE A 113 -12.35 2.38 9.94
N ASN A 114 -12.46 1.16 9.43
CA ASN A 114 -11.48 0.57 8.50
C ASN A 114 -11.32 1.41 7.23
N GLN A 115 -12.43 1.82 6.60
CA GLN A 115 -12.42 2.63 5.38
C GLN A 115 -11.85 4.02 5.60
N TYR A 116 -12.22 4.70 6.68
CA TYR A 116 -11.59 5.99 7.03
C TYR A 116 -10.10 5.85 7.33
N SER A 117 -9.67 4.72 7.93
CA SER A 117 -8.24 4.44 8.08
C SER A 117 -7.54 4.25 6.72
N ILE A 118 -8.21 3.66 5.72
CA ILE A 118 -7.67 3.54 4.36
C ILE A 118 -7.54 4.93 3.74
N ALA A 119 -8.57 5.78 3.85
CA ALA A 119 -8.52 7.15 3.35
C ALA A 119 -7.36 7.97 3.95
N ILE A 120 -7.05 7.79 5.26
CA ILE A 120 -5.86 8.41 5.88
C ILE A 120 -4.55 7.86 5.28
N GLY A 121 -4.48 6.55 5.03
CA GLY A 121 -3.33 5.92 4.37
C GLY A 121 -3.11 6.48 2.95
N SER A 122 -4.17 6.51 2.14
CA SER A 122 -4.12 7.08 0.78
C SER A 122 -3.75 8.57 0.79
N ALA A 123 -4.25 9.36 1.75
CA ALA A 123 -3.85 10.76 1.90
C ALA A 123 -2.35 10.92 2.17
N LYS A 124 -1.76 10.06 3.02
CA LYS A 124 -0.31 10.05 3.26
C LYS A 124 0.48 9.66 2.01
N GLU A 125 -0.03 8.70 1.24
CA GLU A 125 0.54 8.32 -0.04
C GLU A 125 0.50 9.49 -1.05
N THR A 126 -0.63 10.22 -1.13
CA THR A 126 -0.76 11.42 -1.97
C THR A 126 0.27 12.49 -1.60
N THR A 127 0.44 12.80 -0.31
CA THR A 127 1.50 13.71 0.16
C THR A 127 2.89 13.23 -0.29
N ALA A 128 3.17 11.93 -0.24
CA ALA A 128 4.45 11.39 -0.69
C ALA A 128 4.68 11.60 -2.19
N TRP A 129 3.67 11.35 -3.01
CA TRP A 129 3.73 11.63 -4.45
C TRP A 129 3.93 13.12 -4.75
N LEU A 130 3.30 14.02 -3.98
CA LEU A 130 3.52 15.46 -4.07
C LEU A 130 4.97 15.84 -3.71
N GLN A 131 5.53 15.27 -2.64
CA GLN A 131 6.92 15.53 -2.24
C GLN A 131 7.92 15.05 -3.29
N MET A 132 7.72 13.86 -3.87
CA MET A 132 8.55 13.37 -4.96
C MET A 132 8.43 14.26 -6.20
N SER A 133 7.21 14.70 -6.54
CA SER A 133 6.97 15.61 -7.67
C SER A 133 7.65 16.97 -7.47
N LEU A 134 7.66 17.48 -6.25
CA LEU A 134 8.38 18.71 -5.88
C LEU A 134 9.90 18.52 -6.03
N GLY A 135 10.46 17.42 -5.52
CA GLY A 135 11.89 17.10 -5.66
C GLY A 135 12.32 16.95 -7.13
N GLN A 136 11.44 16.41 -7.97
CA GLN A 136 11.67 16.34 -9.42
C GLN A 136 11.36 17.62 -10.18
N LYS A 137 10.96 18.70 -9.47
CA LYS A 137 10.61 20.01 -10.04
C LYS A 137 9.45 19.95 -11.04
N TYR A 138 8.55 18.98 -10.88
CA TYR A 138 7.32 18.88 -11.67
C TYR A 138 6.24 19.84 -11.15
N ILE A 139 6.35 20.24 -9.89
CA ILE A 139 5.48 21.21 -9.23
C ILE A 139 6.31 22.22 -8.46
N THR A 140 5.72 23.38 -8.18
CA THR A 140 6.31 24.44 -7.36
C THR A 140 6.06 24.21 -5.86
N GLN A 141 6.84 24.87 -5.01
CA GLN A 141 6.61 24.86 -3.56
C GLN A 141 5.21 25.36 -3.20
N VAL A 142 4.71 26.40 -3.89
CA VAL A 142 3.36 26.96 -3.64
C VAL A 142 2.27 25.93 -3.94
N GLN A 143 2.37 25.22 -5.07
CA GLN A 143 1.44 24.15 -5.42
C GLN A 143 1.51 22.98 -4.42
N PHE A 144 2.72 22.63 -3.98
CA PHE A 144 2.92 21.62 -2.96
C PHE A 144 2.25 22.01 -1.64
N ASP A 145 2.52 23.21 -1.13
CA ASP A 145 2.01 23.69 0.16
C ASP A 145 0.47 23.75 0.16
N GLU A 146 -0.14 24.20 -0.94
CA GLU A 146 -1.59 24.24 -1.11
C GLU A 146 -2.21 22.83 -0.98
N LEU A 147 -1.67 21.86 -1.72
CA LEU A 147 -2.20 20.50 -1.78
C LEU A 147 -1.89 19.69 -0.52
N ASP A 148 -0.69 19.84 0.06
CA ASP A 148 -0.32 19.21 1.32
C ASP A 148 -1.16 19.75 2.49
N ASN A 149 -1.48 21.05 2.48
CA ASN A 149 -2.40 21.62 3.45
C ASN A 149 -3.82 21.07 3.29
N LEU A 150 -4.33 20.94 2.07
CA LEU A 150 -5.64 20.33 1.82
C LEU A 150 -5.67 18.85 2.27
N THR A 151 -4.62 18.11 1.97
CA THR A 151 -4.44 16.71 2.40
C THR A 151 -4.38 16.59 3.93
N THR A 152 -3.63 17.47 4.60
CA THR A 152 -3.55 17.55 6.06
C THR A 152 -4.91 17.85 6.70
N GLN A 153 -5.71 18.74 6.10
CA GLN A 153 -7.06 19.02 6.57
C GLN A 153 -7.97 17.78 6.48
N VAL A 154 -7.89 17.02 5.38
CA VAL A 154 -8.64 15.75 5.23
C VAL A 154 -8.24 14.78 6.33
N VAL A 155 -6.93 14.55 6.54
CA VAL A 155 -6.43 13.65 7.60
C VAL A 155 -6.92 14.10 8.97
N ARG A 156 -6.86 15.40 9.31
CA ARG A 156 -7.35 15.93 10.59
C ARG A 156 -8.84 15.68 10.80
N ILE A 157 -9.66 15.89 9.76
CA ILE A 157 -11.10 15.62 9.80
C ILE A 157 -11.36 14.14 10.04
N LEU A 158 -10.70 13.25 9.28
CA LEU A 158 -10.89 11.81 9.41
C LEU A 158 -10.43 11.29 10.77
N THR A 159 -9.26 11.72 11.25
CA THR A 159 -8.77 11.39 12.59
C THR A 159 -9.77 11.80 13.68
N LYS A 160 -10.30 13.02 13.63
CA LYS A 160 -11.33 13.48 14.59
C LYS A 160 -12.60 12.61 14.53
N ASN A 161 -13.03 12.23 13.33
CA ASN A 161 -14.17 11.33 13.18
C ASN A 161 -13.89 9.95 13.75
N LEU A 162 -12.71 9.38 13.50
CA LEU A 162 -12.32 8.09 14.06
C LEU A 162 -12.25 8.10 15.58
N SER A 163 -11.76 9.18 16.20
CA SER A 163 -11.83 9.36 17.66
C SER A 163 -13.26 9.34 18.17
N ASN A 164 -14.16 10.09 17.55
CA ASN A 164 -15.58 10.10 17.91
C ASN A 164 -16.22 8.70 17.76
N ILE A 165 -15.92 8.00 16.65
CA ILE A 165 -16.40 6.64 16.40
C ILE A 165 -15.91 5.71 17.50
N LYS A 166 -14.62 5.74 17.85
CA LYS A 166 -14.05 4.89 18.90
C LYS A 166 -14.67 5.15 20.27
N GLU A 167 -14.87 6.41 20.64
CA GLU A 167 -15.35 6.81 21.97
C GLU A 167 -16.85 6.59 22.17
N LYS A 168 -17.66 6.81 21.13
CA LYS A 168 -19.13 6.81 21.23
C LYS A 168 -19.74 5.55 20.62
N GLU A 169 -19.44 5.34 19.34
CA GLU A 169 -20.13 4.38 18.48
C GLU A 169 -19.56 2.96 18.58
N GLY A 170 -18.26 2.83 18.87
CA GLY A 170 -17.53 1.57 18.92
C GLY A 170 -17.22 1.08 20.33
N LYS A 171 -17.98 1.50 21.35
CA LYS A 171 -17.78 1.03 22.73
C LYS A 171 -17.91 -0.49 22.80
N GLY A 172 -16.84 -1.17 23.20
CA GLY A 172 -16.75 -2.64 23.27
C GLY A 172 -16.25 -3.32 21.99
N ILE A 173 -15.86 -2.55 20.98
CA ILE A 173 -15.15 -3.00 19.78
C ILE A 173 -13.65 -2.68 19.93
N ASP A 174 -12.80 -3.65 19.59
CA ASP A 174 -11.35 -3.44 19.54
C ASP A 174 -10.98 -2.65 18.28
N LEU A 175 -11.00 -1.32 18.39
CA LEU A 175 -10.61 -0.37 17.35
C LEU A 175 -9.22 0.20 17.68
N PRO A 176 -8.32 0.41 16.69
CA PRO A 176 -7.00 0.95 16.95
C PRO A 176 -7.08 2.41 17.45
N ASN A 177 -6.02 2.90 18.09
CA ASN A 177 -5.89 4.31 18.44
C ASN A 177 -5.85 5.15 17.16
N PRO A 178 -6.75 6.13 16.94
CA PRO A 178 -6.83 6.93 15.71
C PRO A 178 -5.73 7.99 15.59
N PHE A 179 -4.53 7.70 16.08
CA PHE A 179 -3.37 8.56 15.95
C PHE A 179 -2.45 8.03 14.84
N THR A 180 -2.15 8.89 13.88
CA THR A 180 -1.07 8.63 12.92
C THR A 180 0.05 9.64 13.11
N PRO A 181 1.31 9.21 13.30
CA PRO A 181 2.43 10.13 13.39
C PRO A 181 2.67 10.84 12.04
N ASN A 182 3.34 11.98 12.10
CA ASN A 182 3.82 12.67 10.91
C ASN A 182 4.96 11.88 10.27
N VAL A 183 4.76 11.43 9.03
CA VAL A 183 5.75 10.61 8.30
C VAL A 183 7.06 11.37 8.05
N LYS A 184 7.01 12.71 7.95
CA LYS A 184 8.20 13.56 7.73
C LYS A 184 9.23 13.45 8.87
N ASN A 185 8.81 12.99 10.06
CA ASN A 185 9.69 12.77 11.20
C ASN A 185 10.31 11.36 11.22
N PHE A 186 10.00 10.52 10.23
CA PHE A 186 10.51 9.15 10.16
C PHE A 186 11.76 9.10 9.27
N GLY A 187 12.93 8.82 9.87
CA GLY A 187 14.21 8.87 9.16
C GLY A 187 14.25 8.03 7.86
N ALA A 188 13.66 6.83 7.88
CA ALA A 188 13.59 5.99 6.68
C ALA A 188 12.77 6.61 5.55
N TYR A 189 11.76 7.43 5.86
CA TYR A 189 11.00 8.15 4.85
C TYR A 189 11.85 9.23 4.16
N ASN A 190 12.59 10.01 4.95
CA ASN A 190 13.47 11.05 4.41
C ASN A 190 14.60 10.44 3.57
N ASN A 191 15.20 9.33 4.03
CA ASN A 191 16.19 8.58 3.26
C ASN A 191 15.59 8.01 1.97
N ALA A 192 14.33 7.57 1.98
CA ALA A 192 13.66 7.08 0.78
C ALA A 192 13.37 8.20 -0.24
N LEU A 193 13.05 9.41 0.22
CA LEU A 193 12.93 10.59 -0.67
C LEU A 193 14.28 10.91 -1.33
N LEU A 194 15.36 10.94 -0.55
CA LEU A 194 16.72 11.14 -1.08
C LEU A 194 17.13 10.03 -2.06
N LEU A 195 16.78 8.77 -1.75
CA LEU A 195 16.99 7.64 -2.66
C LEU A 195 16.28 7.87 -4.01
N VAL A 196 15.05 8.36 -4.01
CA VAL A 196 14.33 8.70 -5.25
C VAL A 196 15.08 9.79 -6.03
N GLU A 197 15.55 10.85 -5.38
CA GLU A 197 16.32 11.91 -6.03
C GLU A 197 17.57 11.34 -6.73
N LYS A 198 18.38 10.56 -6.00
CA LYS A 198 19.59 9.91 -6.54
C LYS A 198 19.28 8.99 -7.72
N ILE A 199 18.21 8.20 -7.64
CA ILE A 199 17.78 7.34 -8.75
C ILE A 199 17.37 8.16 -9.97
N TYR A 200 16.66 9.26 -9.79
CA TYR A 200 16.30 10.14 -10.90
C TYR A 200 17.53 10.84 -11.51
N GLU A 201 18.50 11.25 -10.70
CA GLU A 201 19.78 11.80 -11.16
C GLU A 201 20.55 10.82 -12.04
N ILE A 202 20.81 9.60 -11.56
CA ILE A 202 21.59 8.62 -12.34
C ILE A 202 20.85 8.21 -13.62
N THR A 203 19.53 8.04 -13.56
CA THR A 203 18.74 7.58 -14.72
C THR A 203 18.51 8.65 -15.78
N ARG A 204 18.93 9.90 -15.54
CA ARG A 204 18.95 10.97 -16.55
C ARG A 204 20.20 10.96 -17.42
N LYS A 205 21.26 10.26 -17.00
CA LYS A 205 22.54 10.27 -17.71
C LYS A 205 22.44 9.60 -19.10
N PRO A 206 23.27 10.01 -20.08
CA PRO A 206 23.23 9.49 -21.45
C PRO A 206 23.35 7.97 -21.56
N GLU A 207 24.09 7.34 -20.66
CA GLU A 207 24.32 5.90 -20.59
C GLU A 207 23.00 5.12 -20.42
N PHE A 208 21.98 5.74 -19.83
CA PHE A 208 20.66 5.14 -19.63
C PHE A 208 19.69 5.34 -20.80
N TRP A 209 20.02 6.15 -21.83
CA TRP A 209 19.07 6.50 -22.89
C TRP A 209 18.58 5.29 -23.70
N LYS A 210 19.43 4.27 -23.85
CA LYS A 210 19.09 3.01 -24.53
C LYS A 210 18.38 1.99 -23.61
N GLU A 211 18.29 2.28 -22.32
CA GLU A 211 17.86 1.35 -21.27
C GLU A 211 16.52 1.78 -20.65
N LYS A 212 15.58 2.24 -21.48
CA LYS A 212 14.28 2.80 -21.04
C LYS A 212 13.50 1.89 -20.08
N ASN A 213 13.54 0.57 -20.31
CA ASN A 213 12.89 -0.42 -19.44
C ASN A 213 13.55 -0.48 -18.06
N LEU A 214 14.88 -0.39 -18.01
CA LEU A 214 15.63 -0.39 -16.75
C LEU A 214 15.34 0.91 -15.97
N VAL A 215 15.37 2.06 -16.64
CA VAL A 215 15.00 3.37 -16.06
C VAL A 215 13.59 3.32 -15.46
N LYS A 216 12.60 2.81 -16.20
CA LYS A 216 11.22 2.68 -15.73
C LYS A 216 11.14 1.80 -14.49
N LYS A 217 11.84 0.66 -14.46
CA LYS A 217 11.88 -0.23 -13.30
C LYS A 217 12.51 0.47 -12.08
N MET A 218 13.68 1.08 -12.24
CA MET A 218 14.40 1.76 -11.16
C MET A 218 13.56 2.87 -10.53
N ARG A 219 13.03 3.78 -11.36
CA ARG A 219 12.19 4.89 -10.89
C ARG A 219 10.94 4.38 -10.17
N LYS A 220 10.21 3.40 -10.75
CA LYS A 220 9.02 2.82 -10.11
C LYS A 220 9.32 2.18 -8.77
N ARG A 221 10.41 1.41 -8.67
CA ARG A 221 10.83 0.75 -7.43
C ARG A 221 11.23 1.75 -6.36
N ALA A 222 12.03 2.76 -6.73
CA ALA A 222 12.42 3.83 -5.82
C ALA A 222 11.20 4.57 -5.26
N THR A 223 10.32 5.08 -6.12
CA THR A 223 9.12 5.82 -5.67
C THR A 223 8.14 4.94 -4.88
N SER A 224 8.05 3.65 -5.22
CA SER A 224 7.19 2.70 -4.50
C SER A 224 7.66 2.48 -3.06
N SER A 225 8.97 2.55 -2.79
CA SER A 225 9.48 2.49 -1.42
C SER A 225 8.94 3.65 -0.58
N VAL A 226 9.00 4.88 -1.09
CA VAL A 226 8.48 6.09 -0.40
C VAL A 226 6.97 6.00 -0.17
N ALA A 227 6.21 5.69 -1.22
CA ALA A 227 4.74 5.61 -1.16
C ALA A 227 4.27 4.58 -0.13
N ASN A 228 4.87 3.39 -0.13
CA ASN A 228 4.55 2.34 0.84
C ASN A 228 4.96 2.71 2.27
N ILE A 229 6.10 3.39 2.47
CA ILE A 229 6.47 3.89 3.80
C ILE A 229 5.42 4.87 4.31
N ALA A 230 4.97 5.80 3.46
CA ALA A 230 3.94 6.78 3.83
C ALA A 230 2.61 6.13 4.20
N GLU A 231 2.11 5.23 3.35
CA GLU A 231 0.84 4.54 3.57
C GLU A 231 0.91 3.57 4.76
N GLY A 232 2.09 3.00 5.04
CA GLY A 232 2.35 2.18 6.23
C GLY A 232 2.15 2.94 7.54
N HIS A 233 2.26 4.28 7.54
CA HIS A 233 1.94 5.12 8.71
C HIS A 233 0.42 5.32 8.91
N GLN A 234 -0.34 4.25 8.72
CA GLN A 234 -1.76 4.13 9.03
C GLN A 234 -2.00 3.38 10.36
N LEU A 235 -3.28 3.21 10.70
CA LEU A 235 -3.72 2.80 12.04
C LEU A 235 -3.56 1.29 12.31
N TYR A 236 -3.89 0.45 11.33
CA TYR A 236 -3.94 -0.99 11.53
C TYR A 236 -2.55 -1.62 11.40
N ILE A 237 -2.13 -2.32 12.45
CA ILE A 237 -0.82 -3.00 12.51
C ILE A 237 -0.62 -3.98 11.33
N PRO A 238 -1.56 -4.90 11.02
CA PRO A 238 -1.36 -5.82 9.88
C PRO A 238 -1.15 -5.08 8.54
N LYS A 239 -1.86 -3.97 8.32
CA LYS A 239 -1.69 -3.15 7.12
C LYS A 239 -0.33 -2.45 7.13
N LYS A 240 0.07 -1.87 8.25
CA LYS A 240 1.40 -1.27 8.45
C LYS A 240 2.54 -2.24 8.09
N PHE A 241 2.48 -3.48 8.60
CA PHE A 241 3.43 -4.54 8.25
C PHE A 241 3.45 -4.82 6.75
N ARG A 242 2.28 -5.00 6.14
CA ARG A 242 2.17 -5.24 4.70
C ARG A 242 2.88 -4.13 3.91
N PHE A 243 2.58 -2.87 4.19
CA PHE A 243 3.18 -1.74 3.48
C PHE A 243 4.69 -1.62 3.72
N PHE A 244 5.17 -1.79 4.96
CA PHE A 244 6.61 -1.78 5.21
C PHE A 244 7.32 -2.93 4.49
N ASN A 245 6.73 -4.12 4.46
CA ASN A 245 7.24 -5.24 3.69
C ASN A 245 7.21 -4.98 2.18
N ASP A 246 6.16 -4.35 1.65
CA ASP A 246 6.08 -3.99 0.24
C ASP A 246 7.10 -2.91 -0.14
N SER A 247 7.43 -2.00 0.79
CA SER A 247 8.58 -1.09 0.64
C SER A 247 9.89 -1.86 0.56
N ILE A 248 10.13 -2.85 1.43
CA ILE A 248 11.35 -3.68 1.38
C ILE A 248 11.45 -4.42 0.04
N LYS A 249 10.38 -5.05 -0.44
CA LYS A 249 10.36 -5.68 -1.77
C LYS A 249 10.65 -4.70 -2.90
N ALA A 250 10.21 -3.45 -2.77
CA ALA A 250 10.52 -2.41 -3.75
C ALA A 250 12.02 -2.08 -3.73
N LEU A 251 12.65 -2.00 -2.55
CA LEU A 251 14.09 -1.83 -2.39
C LEU A 251 14.88 -3.02 -2.96
N ASP A 252 14.45 -4.26 -2.71
CA ASP A 252 15.08 -5.46 -3.27
C ASP A 252 15.01 -5.46 -4.81
N GLY A 253 13.85 -5.10 -5.37
CA GLY A 253 13.69 -4.98 -6.83
C GLY A 253 14.48 -3.82 -7.45
N LEU A 254 14.74 -2.76 -6.67
CA LEU A 254 15.66 -1.69 -7.07
C LEU A 254 17.10 -2.22 -7.11
N ASP A 255 17.49 -2.99 -6.11
CA ASP A 255 18.82 -3.59 -6.00
C ASP A 255 19.18 -4.41 -7.24
N SER A 256 18.30 -5.34 -7.64
CA SER A 256 18.52 -6.14 -8.86
C SER A 256 18.64 -5.28 -10.13
N SER A 257 17.99 -4.12 -10.17
CA SER A 257 18.11 -3.19 -11.30
C SER A 257 19.43 -2.43 -11.28
N LEU A 258 19.93 -2.08 -10.10
CA LEU A 258 21.24 -1.45 -9.89
C LEU A 258 22.37 -2.42 -10.24
N GLU A 259 22.30 -3.66 -9.77
CA GLU A 259 23.24 -4.74 -10.16
C GLU A 259 23.26 -4.94 -11.67
N THR A 260 22.09 -4.95 -12.32
CA THR A 260 21.99 -5.03 -13.78
C THR A 260 22.71 -3.85 -14.44
N SER A 261 22.57 -2.63 -13.90
CA SER A 261 23.24 -1.44 -14.44
C SER A 261 24.76 -1.50 -14.30
N LEU A 262 25.25 -2.08 -13.20
CA LEU A 262 26.67 -2.31 -12.95
C LEU A 262 27.24 -3.37 -13.91
N ILE A 263 26.57 -4.52 -14.04
CA ILE A 263 27.00 -5.62 -14.92
C ILE A 263 27.06 -5.17 -16.39
N LYS A 264 26.10 -4.33 -16.81
CA LYS A 264 26.08 -3.75 -18.17
C LYS A 264 27.14 -2.65 -18.37
N GLY A 265 27.86 -2.24 -17.34
CA GLY A 265 28.82 -1.14 -17.39
C GLY A 265 28.18 0.23 -17.61
N ILE A 266 26.89 0.39 -17.26
CA ILE A 266 26.15 1.66 -17.41
C ILE A 266 26.56 2.64 -16.31
N VAL A 267 26.75 2.13 -15.09
CA VAL A 267 27.14 2.93 -13.92
C VAL A 267 28.26 2.21 -13.17
N PRO A 268 29.35 2.91 -12.81
CA PRO A 268 30.41 2.31 -12.01
C PRO A 268 29.98 2.15 -10.55
N GLU A 269 30.51 1.12 -9.88
CA GLU A 269 30.20 0.78 -8.48
C GLU A 269 30.34 1.97 -7.52
N LYS A 270 31.36 2.80 -7.71
CA LYS A 270 31.61 4.00 -6.89
C LYS A 270 30.41 4.95 -6.85
N GLU A 271 29.66 5.06 -7.94
CA GLU A 271 28.48 5.93 -8.00
C GLU A 271 27.24 5.30 -7.36
N LEU A 272 27.21 3.98 -7.18
CA LEU A 272 26.09 3.27 -6.57
C LEU A 272 26.20 3.18 -5.05
N LYS A 273 27.39 3.38 -4.49
CA LYS A 273 27.66 3.22 -3.05
C LYS A 273 26.68 4.00 -2.15
N GLU A 274 26.46 5.30 -2.44
CA GLU A 274 25.54 6.12 -1.64
C GLU A 274 24.09 5.63 -1.76
N ILE A 275 23.68 5.18 -2.96
CA ILE A 275 22.35 4.62 -3.22
C ILE A 275 22.15 3.32 -2.43
N ASP A 276 23.17 2.47 -2.38
CA ASP A 276 23.17 1.21 -1.64
C ASP A 276 23.10 1.46 -0.13
N ASP A 277 23.91 2.39 0.39
CA ASP A 277 23.91 2.78 1.81
C ASP A 277 22.52 3.29 2.24
N LEU A 278 21.88 4.14 1.42
CA LEU A 278 20.51 4.60 1.65
C LEU A 278 19.52 3.44 1.65
N ARG A 279 19.57 2.56 0.63
CA ARG A 279 18.67 1.41 0.52
C ARG A 279 18.77 0.49 1.74
N ILE A 280 20.00 0.17 2.17
CA ILE A 280 20.26 -0.68 3.33
C ILE A 280 19.78 -0.01 4.61
N SER A 281 20.06 1.29 4.78
CA SER A 281 19.59 2.07 5.92
C SER A 281 18.06 2.03 6.06
N ILE A 282 17.33 2.27 4.95
CA ILE A 282 15.86 2.23 4.93
C ILE A 282 15.38 0.82 5.32
N ARG A 283 15.93 -0.23 4.69
CA ARG A 283 15.55 -1.62 4.98
C ARG A 283 15.73 -1.95 6.45
N ASN A 284 16.86 -1.58 7.04
CA ASN A 284 17.16 -1.84 8.45
C ASN A 284 16.16 -1.16 9.39
N VAL A 285 15.88 0.13 9.17
CA VAL A 285 14.91 0.86 10.00
C VAL A 285 13.51 0.25 9.91
N LEU A 286 13.07 -0.15 8.71
CA LEU A 286 11.77 -0.81 8.53
C LEU A 286 11.71 -2.17 9.20
N SER A 287 12.74 -3.00 9.04
CA SER A 287 12.84 -4.31 9.67
C SER A 287 12.85 -4.22 11.19
N THR A 288 13.66 -3.33 11.77
CA THR A 288 13.67 -3.08 13.22
C THR A 288 12.31 -2.60 13.71
N LYS A 289 11.66 -1.68 12.98
CA LYS A 289 10.33 -1.19 13.37
C LYS A 289 9.30 -2.31 13.37
N MET A 290 9.32 -3.20 12.37
CA MET A 290 8.43 -4.36 12.31
C MET A 290 8.73 -5.38 13.42
N ALA A 291 10.00 -5.65 13.73
CA ALA A 291 10.38 -6.53 14.84
C ALA A 291 9.81 -6.01 16.18
N ASN A 292 10.03 -4.73 16.49
CA ASN A 292 9.54 -4.13 17.74
C ASN A 292 8.00 -4.21 17.87
N ILE A 293 7.25 -4.03 16.77
CA ILE A 293 5.79 -4.14 16.82
C ILE A 293 5.35 -5.60 17.05
N SER A 294 6.12 -6.58 16.57
CA SER A 294 5.86 -8.00 16.86
C SER A 294 6.08 -8.31 18.34
N ASP A 295 7.16 -7.80 18.92
CA ASP A 295 7.51 -8.04 20.34
C ASP A 295 6.52 -7.37 21.31
N GLU A 296 6.07 -6.15 21.00
CA GLU A 296 5.00 -5.44 21.74
C GLU A 296 3.68 -6.22 21.76
N LYS A 297 3.43 -7.10 20.79
CA LYS A 297 2.23 -7.94 20.73
C LYS A 297 2.38 -9.30 21.40
N ALA A 298 3.62 -9.77 21.57
CA ALA A 298 3.92 -11.04 22.21
C ALA A 298 3.99 -10.92 23.74
N SER A 299 4.18 -9.70 24.26
CA SER A 299 4.20 -9.34 25.68
C SER A 299 2.80 -9.04 26.22
#